data_AF-A0A8T7KWW4-F1
#
_entry.id   AF-A0A8T7KWW4-F1
#
_cell.length_a   1.000
_cell.length_b   1.000
_cell.length_c   1.000
_cell.angle_alpha   90.00
_cell.angle_beta   90.00
_cell.angle_gamma   90.00
#
_symmetry.space_group_name_H-M   'P 1'
#
loop_
_entity.id
_entity.type
_entity.pdbx_description
1 polymer ?
#
loop_
_entity_poly.entity_id
_entity_poly.type
_entity_poly.pdbx_seq_one_letter_code
_entity_poly.pdbx_strand_id
1 'polypeptide(L)'
;MAQTSLLNPASALRITWAQTGSFSDDPPSKQTALEAENELKKIEQRAAKNEKESLYVNNAIAAMKASLRSLDIIYKSRQDNFKENEKLRASYIQSITDSLEFGKKAEDFLKSLPTMTVTAAGGATLGQALGLPTAYIWALALALGGAGYGLNLWFISRARRRTQMQLIQHDYDRNLYYKQYIDRVSAVLMSLYYELDRIHISVFGVPYPTGEKNLPDLIADILSGVQPTFCKFVHEHIRAGKVTPELWPTCETGALAVVKHCPYWIDRESIR
;
A
#
# COMPACT_ATOMS: atom_id res chain seq x y z
N MET A 1 -38.36 -21.47 -23.03
CA MET A 1 -37.24 -20.60 -23.46
C MET A 1 -36.66 -19.99 -22.19
N ALA A 2 -35.37 -20.14 -21.92
CA ALA A 2 -34.73 -19.52 -20.77
C ALA A 2 -34.80 -17.99 -20.96
N GLN A 3 -35.58 -17.32 -20.11
CA GLN A 3 -35.81 -15.88 -20.20
C GLN A 3 -34.54 -15.20 -19.69
N THR A 4 -33.74 -14.63 -20.60
CA THR A 4 -32.54 -13.87 -20.24
C THR A 4 -32.96 -12.46 -19.83
N SER A 5 -32.80 -12.11 -18.56
CA SER A 5 -33.12 -10.77 -18.06
C SER A 5 -32.27 -9.69 -18.73
N LEU A 6 -32.81 -8.47 -18.82
CA LEU A 6 -32.11 -7.31 -19.39
C LEU A 6 -30.81 -6.96 -18.63
N LEU A 7 -30.73 -7.35 -17.35
CA LEU A 7 -29.58 -7.17 -16.49
C LEU A 7 -29.04 -8.53 -16.05
N ASN A 8 -28.11 -9.08 -16.82
CA ASN A 8 -27.45 -10.31 -16.39
C ASN A 8 -26.55 -10.08 -15.16
N PRO A 9 -26.33 -11.09 -14.29
CA PRO A 9 -25.52 -10.94 -13.09
C PRO A 9 -24.09 -10.45 -13.35
N ALA A 10 -23.45 -10.88 -14.44
CA ALA A 10 -22.09 -10.44 -14.77
C ALA A 10 -22.02 -8.94 -15.11
N SER A 11 -23.00 -8.44 -15.86
CA SER A 11 -23.18 -7.02 -16.16
C SER A 11 -23.49 -6.23 -14.90
N ALA A 12 -24.34 -6.75 -14.01
CA ALA A 12 -24.63 -6.12 -12.73
C ALA A 12 -23.36 -5.97 -11.87
N LEU A 13 -22.55 -7.03 -11.74
CA LEU A 13 -21.26 -6.96 -11.03
C LEU A 13 -20.32 -5.91 -11.65
N ARG A 14 -20.20 -5.89 -12.98
CA ARG A 14 -19.33 -4.91 -13.68
C ARG A 14 -19.82 -3.48 -13.52
N ILE A 15 -21.12 -3.25 -13.59
CA ILE A 15 -21.73 -1.92 -13.37
C ILE A 15 -21.49 -1.49 -11.92
N THR A 16 -21.74 -2.38 -10.94
CA THR A 16 -21.46 -2.11 -9.53
C THR A 16 -19.99 -1.78 -9.29
N TRP A 17 -19.07 -2.54 -9.91
CA TRP A 17 -17.64 -2.25 -9.83
C TRP A 17 -17.29 -0.89 -10.44
N ALA A 18 -17.79 -0.60 -11.64
CA ALA A 18 -17.57 0.69 -12.31
C ALA A 18 -18.10 1.89 -11.50
N GLN A 19 -19.25 1.73 -10.84
CA GLN A 19 -19.84 2.75 -9.97
C GLN A 19 -18.97 3.10 -8.76
N THR A 20 -18.07 2.21 -8.32
CA THR A 20 -17.08 2.54 -7.27
C THR A 20 -16.10 3.64 -7.69
N GLY A 21 -15.99 3.93 -8.99
CA GLY A 21 -15.23 5.07 -9.50
C GLY A 21 -15.70 6.43 -8.95
N SER A 22 -16.95 6.52 -8.49
CA SER A 22 -17.49 7.70 -7.80
C SER A 22 -16.83 8.01 -6.45
N PHE A 23 -16.17 7.01 -5.83
CA PHE A 23 -15.43 7.17 -4.57
C PHE A 23 -14.02 7.74 -4.78
N SER A 24 -13.51 7.64 -6.00
CA SER A 24 -12.18 8.14 -6.37
C SER A 24 -12.22 9.64 -6.62
N ASP A 25 -11.10 10.33 -6.38
CA ASP A 25 -10.93 11.73 -6.78
C ASP A 25 -10.52 11.89 -8.26
N ASP A 26 -10.13 10.78 -8.89
CA ASP A 26 -9.67 10.71 -10.29
C ASP A 26 -10.82 10.99 -11.29
N PRO A 27 -10.69 12.01 -12.16
CA PRO A 27 -11.76 12.37 -13.11
C PRO A 27 -12.17 11.25 -14.08
N PRO A 28 -11.26 10.49 -14.71
CA PRO A 28 -11.60 9.30 -15.50
C PRO A 28 -12.44 8.26 -14.74
N SER A 29 -12.10 7.99 -13.48
CA SER A 29 -12.85 7.08 -12.62
C SER A 29 -14.28 7.58 -12.34
N LYS A 30 -14.43 8.89 -12.07
CA LYS A 30 -15.76 9.52 -11.89
C LYS A 30 -16.60 9.46 -13.17
N GLN A 31 -15.98 9.69 -14.32
CA GLN A 31 -16.65 9.60 -15.62
C GLN A 31 -17.16 8.17 -15.88
N THR A 32 -16.33 7.16 -15.62
CA THR A 32 -16.70 5.74 -15.76
C THR A 32 -17.90 5.37 -14.86
N ALA A 33 -17.92 5.89 -13.63
CA ALA A 33 -19.04 5.67 -12.71
C ALA A 33 -20.34 6.32 -13.21
N LEU A 34 -20.25 7.52 -13.76
CA LEU A 34 -21.39 8.24 -14.35
C LEU A 34 -21.95 7.49 -15.56
N GLU A 35 -21.08 6.97 -16.43
CA GLU A 35 -21.47 6.14 -17.58
C GLU A 35 -22.19 4.87 -17.14
N ALA A 36 -21.65 4.18 -16.12
CA ALA A 36 -22.28 3.00 -15.55
C ALA A 36 -23.66 3.29 -14.94
N GLU A 37 -23.83 4.43 -14.26
CA GLU A 37 -25.12 4.87 -13.74
C GLU A 37 -26.12 5.18 -14.87
N ASN A 38 -25.66 5.83 -15.94
CA ASN A 38 -26.50 6.13 -17.11
C ASN A 38 -26.94 4.86 -17.84
N GLU A 39 -26.07 3.86 -17.99
CA GLU A 39 -26.44 2.56 -18.55
C GLU A 39 -27.46 1.83 -17.66
N LEU A 40 -27.30 1.88 -16.34
CA LEU A 40 -28.25 1.28 -15.41
C LEU A 40 -29.65 1.92 -15.54
N LYS A 41 -29.73 3.26 -15.66
CA LYS A 41 -30.98 3.99 -15.91
C LYS A 41 -31.63 3.59 -17.24
N LYS A 42 -30.85 3.37 -18.30
CA LYS A 42 -31.36 2.87 -19.59
C LYS A 42 -31.95 1.46 -19.45
N ILE A 43 -31.30 0.59 -18.68
CA ILE A 43 -31.79 -0.77 -18.41
C ILE A 43 -33.11 -0.72 -17.64
N GLU A 44 -33.20 0.11 -16.60
CA GLU A 44 -34.41 0.34 -15.80
C GLU A 44 -35.59 0.82 -16.67
N GLN A 45 -35.35 1.80 -17.55
CA GLN A 45 -36.37 2.30 -18.48
C GLN A 45 -36.84 1.24 -19.49
N ARG A 46 -35.95 0.35 -19.95
CA ARG A 46 -36.33 -0.77 -20.84
C ARG A 46 -37.12 -1.83 -20.09
N ALA A 47 -36.74 -2.12 -18.86
CA ALA A 47 -37.39 -3.11 -18.00
C ALA A 47 -38.82 -2.71 -17.63
N ALA A 48 -39.10 -1.40 -17.52
CA ALA A 48 -40.45 -0.88 -17.24
C ALA A 48 -41.55 -1.34 -18.22
N LYS A 49 -41.18 -1.85 -19.41
CA LYS A 49 -42.11 -2.39 -20.41
C LYS A 49 -42.64 -3.79 -20.07
N ASN A 50 -42.04 -4.50 -19.12
CA ASN A 50 -42.43 -5.85 -18.72
C ASN A 50 -42.42 -5.94 -17.19
N GLU A 51 -43.56 -6.30 -16.60
CA GLU A 51 -43.74 -6.32 -15.13
C GLU A 51 -42.71 -7.20 -14.42
N LYS A 52 -42.43 -8.40 -14.95
CA LYS A 52 -41.43 -9.32 -14.35
C LYS A 52 -40.02 -8.78 -14.48
N GLU A 53 -39.66 -8.25 -15.64
CA GLU A 53 -38.33 -7.62 -15.85
C GLU A 53 -38.16 -6.39 -14.96
N SER A 54 -39.18 -5.54 -14.86
CA SER A 54 -39.19 -4.37 -13.99
C SER A 54 -38.97 -4.78 -12.54
N LEU A 55 -39.70 -5.79 -12.05
CA LEU A 55 -39.55 -6.30 -10.70
C LEU A 55 -38.14 -6.84 -10.44
N TYR A 56 -37.61 -7.65 -11.37
CA TYR A 56 -36.24 -8.17 -11.27
C TYR A 56 -35.20 -7.05 -11.24
N VAL A 57 -35.26 -6.12 -12.19
CA VAL A 57 -34.28 -5.03 -12.32
C VAL A 57 -34.34 -4.09 -11.12
N ASN A 58 -35.52 -3.75 -10.61
CA ASN A 58 -35.65 -2.90 -9.42
C ASN A 58 -35.04 -3.54 -8.18
N ASN A 59 -35.30 -4.83 -7.96
CA ASN A 59 -34.71 -5.58 -6.85
C ASN A 59 -33.20 -5.74 -7.01
N ALA A 60 -32.73 -6.01 -8.24
CA ALA A 60 -31.30 -6.09 -8.55
C ALA A 60 -30.59 -4.75 -8.30
N ILE A 61 -31.18 -3.63 -8.73
CA ILE A 61 -30.65 -2.28 -8.47
C ILE A 61 -30.59 -2.01 -6.96
N ALA A 62 -31.58 -2.43 -6.19
CA ALA A 62 -31.55 -2.29 -4.74
C ALA A 62 -30.38 -3.08 -4.10
N ALA A 63 -30.17 -4.32 -4.53
CA ALA A 63 -29.03 -5.15 -4.10
C ALA A 63 -27.68 -4.56 -4.52
N MET A 64 -27.57 -4.04 -5.75
CA MET A 64 -26.38 -3.33 -6.24
C MET A 64 -26.08 -2.09 -5.40
N LYS A 65 -27.09 -1.27 -5.07
CA LYS A 65 -26.95 -0.09 -4.20
C LYS A 65 -26.55 -0.48 -2.76
N ALA A 66 -27.09 -1.58 -2.23
CA ALA A 66 -26.68 -2.11 -0.94
C ALA A 66 -25.20 -2.52 -0.95
N SER A 67 -24.79 -3.26 -1.98
CA SER A 67 -23.40 -3.68 -2.19
C SER A 67 -22.46 -2.49 -2.36
N LEU A 68 -22.86 -1.45 -3.10
CA LEU A 68 -22.10 -0.21 -3.23
C LEU A 68 -21.82 0.48 -1.90
N ARG A 69 -22.79 0.49 -0.97
CA ARG A 69 -22.56 1.04 0.38
C ARG A 69 -21.51 0.25 1.15
N SER A 70 -21.54 -1.07 1.06
CA SER A 70 -20.50 -1.91 1.65
C SER A 70 -19.13 -1.66 1.01
N LEU A 71 -19.07 -1.50 -0.31
CA LEU A 71 -17.84 -1.17 -1.04
C LEU A 71 -17.30 0.21 -0.66
N ASP A 72 -18.15 1.22 -0.45
CA ASP A 72 -17.76 2.55 0.04
C ASP A 72 -17.16 2.49 1.44
N ILE A 73 -17.77 1.73 2.36
CA ILE A 73 -17.22 1.52 3.71
C ILE A 73 -15.83 0.85 3.65
N ILE A 74 -15.70 -0.19 2.82
CA ILE A 74 -14.42 -0.89 2.60
C ILE A 74 -13.37 0.04 1.99
N TYR A 75 -13.77 0.90 1.04
CA TYR A 75 -12.91 1.91 0.43
C TYR A 75 -12.42 2.96 1.45
N LYS A 76 -13.32 3.50 2.26
CA LYS A 76 -12.99 4.48 3.32
C LYS A 76 -12.04 3.87 4.36
N SER A 77 -12.33 2.65 4.82
CA SER A 77 -11.45 1.92 5.74
C SER A 77 -10.03 1.75 5.17
N ARG A 78 -9.88 1.50 3.87
CA ARG A 78 -8.57 1.46 3.21
C ARG A 78 -7.89 2.82 3.23
N GLN A 79 -8.61 3.90 2.93
CA GLN A 79 -8.05 5.26 2.94
C GLN A 79 -7.57 5.66 4.34
N ASP A 80 -8.34 5.31 5.38
CA ASP A 80 -7.94 5.56 6.77
C ASP A 80 -6.65 4.80 7.12
N ASN A 81 -6.55 3.52 6.77
CA ASN A 81 -5.33 2.73 6.98
C ASN A 81 -4.12 3.33 6.24
N PHE A 82 -4.32 3.83 5.01
CA PHE A 82 -3.25 4.48 4.24
C PHE A 82 -2.82 5.82 4.86
N LYS A 83 -3.78 6.63 5.31
CA LYS A 83 -3.52 7.90 5.99
C LYS A 83 -2.77 7.70 7.30
N GLU A 84 -3.12 6.69 8.09
CA GLU A 84 -2.39 6.33 9.31
C GLU A 84 -0.97 5.86 8.99
N ASN A 85 -0.80 5.00 7.99
CA ASN A 85 0.52 4.54 7.54
C ASN A 85 1.40 5.71 7.06
N GLU A 86 0.84 6.64 6.30
CA GLU A 86 1.55 7.84 5.84
C GLU A 86 1.93 8.77 6.99
N LYS A 87 1.04 8.98 7.97
CA LYS A 87 1.34 9.76 9.17
C LYS A 87 2.50 9.14 9.97
N LEU A 88 2.52 7.81 10.13
CA LEU A 88 3.60 7.10 10.80
C LEU A 88 4.92 7.26 10.04
N ARG A 89 4.89 7.11 8.71
CA ARG A 89 6.04 7.32 7.83
C ARG A 89 6.57 8.75 7.93
N ALA A 90 5.69 9.76 7.89
CA ALA A 90 6.06 11.16 7.98
C ALA A 90 6.69 11.52 9.34
N SER A 91 6.08 11.06 10.44
CA SER A 91 6.63 11.24 11.79
C SER A 91 8.04 10.65 11.93
N TYR A 92 8.28 9.52 11.28
CA TYR A 92 9.57 8.84 11.34
C TYR A 92 10.63 9.53 10.47
N ILE A 93 10.29 9.93 9.24
CA ILE A 93 11.17 10.73 8.39
C ILE A 93 11.55 12.03 9.10
N GLN A 94 10.58 12.69 9.76
CA GLN A 94 10.86 13.90 10.53
C GLN A 94 11.87 13.65 11.65
N SER A 95 11.70 12.58 12.43
CA SER A 95 12.66 12.20 13.50
C SER A 95 14.09 11.98 12.96
N ILE A 96 14.22 11.43 11.75
CA ILE A 96 15.52 11.26 11.09
C ILE A 96 16.07 12.60 10.62
N THR A 97 15.25 13.45 10.02
CA THR A 97 15.64 14.80 9.59
C THR A 97 16.15 15.61 10.78
N ASP A 98 15.43 15.60 11.89
CA ASP A 98 15.83 16.28 13.14
C ASP A 98 17.17 15.74 13.66
N SER A 99 17.39 14.42 13.57
CA SER A 99 18.65 13.77 13.95
C SER A 99 19.82 14.13 13.01
N LEU A 100 19.56 14.26 11.70
CA LEU A 100 20.55 14.67 10.70
C LEU A 100 20.88 16.16 10.82
N GLU A 101 19.91 17.01 11.13
CA GLU A 101 20.12 18.43 11.41
C GLU A 101 20.95 18.64 12.67
N PHE A 102 20.73 17.84 13.73
CA PHE A 102 21.63 17.82 14.88
C PHE A 102 23.07 17.47 14.45
N GLY A 103 23.24 16.48 13.57
CA GLY A 103 24.54 16.11 12.99
C GLY A 103 25.19 17.25 12.19
N LYS A 104 24.41 17.99 11.38
CA LYS A 104 24.89 19.18 10.65
C LYS A 104 25.27 20.31 11.58
N LYS A 105 24.49 20.57 12.64
CA LYS A 105 24.84 21.54 13.69
C LYS A 105 26.14 21.15 14.41
N ALA A 106 26.39 19.86 14.62
CA ALA A 106 27.64 19.36 15.15
C ALA A 106 28.81 19.51 14.14
N GLU A 107 28.56 19.27 12.85
CA GLU A 107 29.55 19.53 11.78
C GLU A 107 29.86 21.02 11.65
N ASP A 108 28.86 21.90 11.73
CA ASP A 108 29.02 23.35 11.73
C ASP A 108 29.70 23.85 13.02
N PHE A 109 29.48 23.17 14.14
CA PHE A 109 30.28 23.37 15.36
C PHE A 109 31.75 22.97 15.15
N LEU A 110 32.03 21.87 14.45
CA LEU A 110 33.40 21.46 14.11
C LEU A 110 34.05 22.40 13.07
N LYS A 111 33.31 22.87 12.08
CA LYS A 111 33.76 23.88 11.10
C LYS A 111 33.98 25.24 11.72
N SER A 112 33.30 25.55 12.82
CA SER A 112 33.52 26.76 13.59
C SER A 112 34.64 26.62 14.61
N LEU A 113 35.21 25.44 14.87
CA LEU A 113 36.39 25.27 15.74
C LEU A 113 37.60 26.15 15.36
N PRO A 114 37.97 26.34 14.07
CA PRO A 114 39.01 27.28 13.66
C PRO A 114 38.68 28.75 14.02
N THR A 115 37.40 29.10 14.11
CA THR A 115 36.93 30.43 14.51
C THR A 115 36.75 30.55 16.03
N MET A 116 36.40 29.44 16.69
CA MET A 116 36.35 29.24 18.13
C MET A 116 37.75 29.20 18.76
N THR A 117 38.81 29.13 17.95
CA THR A 117 40.20 29.35 18.39
C THR A 117 40.41 30.74 19.02
N VAL A 118 39.57 31.72 18.68
CA VAL A 118 39.59 33.05 19.32
C VAL A 118 38.95 33.00 20.71
N THR A 119 38.00 32.09 20.96
CA THR A 119 37.38 31.86 22.28
C THR A 119 38.12 30.80 23.11
N ALA A 120 38.89 29.92 22.45
CA ALA A 120 39.78 28.92 23.06
C ALA A 120 41.07 29.51 23.67
N ALA A 121 41.23 30.83 23.65
CA ALA A 121 42.17 31.52 24.53
C ALA A 121 41.89 31.21 26.02
N GLY A 122 40.66 30.83 26.40
CA GLY A 122 40.32 30.37 27.75
C GLY A 122 40.53 28.87 28.03
N GLY A 123 40.77 28.04 27.01
CA GLY A 123 41.03 26.59 27.16
C GLY A 123 42.52 26.23 27.09
N ALA A 124 43.29 26.99 26.32
CA ALA A 124 44.76 26.91 26.30
C ALA A 124 45.39 27.23 27.67
N THR A 125 44.72 28.03 28.50
CA THR A 125 45.17 28.35 29.87
C THR A 125 45.10 27.15 30.82
N LEU A 126 44.11 26.25 30.68
CA LEU A 126 44.01 25.04 31.51
C LEU A 126 45.05 23.97 31.12
N GLY A 127 45.34 23.81 29.83
CA GLY A 127 46.37 22.88 29.35
C GLY A 127 47.80 23.35 29.67
N GLN A 128 48.04 24.68 29.63
CA GLN A 128 49.30 25.27 30.07
C GLN A 128 49.46 25.25 31.61
N ALA A 129 48.37 25.39 32.37
CA ALA A 129 48.39 25.24 33.84
C ALA A 129 48.73 23.82 34.31
N LEU A 130 48.53 22.80 33.45
CA LEU A 130 48.89 21.40 33.68
C LEU A 130 50.27 21.02 33.06
N GLY A 131 51.00 21.97 32.49
CA GLY A 131 52.35 21.76 31.95
C GLY A 131 52.42 20.94 30.66
N LEU A 132 51.30 20.74 29.95
CA LEU A 132 51.28 19.92 28.73
C LEU A 132 51.79 20.71 27.51
N PRO A 133 52.64 20.10 26.65
CA PRO A 133 53.09 20.74 25.42
C PRO A 133 51.91 21.11 24.51
N THR A 134 51.94 22.30 23.89
CA THR A 134 50.89 22.78 22.98
C THR A 134 50.58 21.78 21.86
N ALA A 135 51.60 21.09 21.34
CA ALA A 135 51.44 20.04 20.33
C ALA A 135 50.61 18.84 20.84
N TYR A 136 50.70 18.50 22.13
CA TYR A 136 49.92 17.43 22.75
C TYR A 136 48.44 17.80 22.88
N ILE A 137 48.13 19.05 23.21
CA ILE A 137 46.75 19.56 23.29
C ILE A 137 46.08 19.50 21.91
N TRP A 138 46.80 19.94 20.85
CA TRP A 138 46.30 19.84 19.48
C TRP A 138 46.15 18.40 19.00
N ALA A 139 47.10 17.53 19.32
CA ALA A 139 47.02 16.11 19.00
C ALA A 139 45.81 15.43 19.68
N LEU A 140 45.56 15.75 20.96
CA LEU A 140 44.40 15.26 21.71
C LEU A 140 43.09 15.79 21.12
N ALA A 141 43.02 17.07 20.77
CA ALA A 141 41.85 17.67 20.16
C ALA A 141 41.53 17.06 18.79
N LEU A 142 42.54 16.84 17.94
CA LEU A 142 42.38 16.16 16.66
C LEU A 142 41.97 14.70 16.82
N ALA A 143 42.55 13.98 17.79
CA ALA A 143 42.19 12.59 18.08
C ALA A 143 40.73 12.46 18.54
N LEU A 144 40.29 13.34 19.46
CA LEU A 144 38.91 13.37 19.94
C LEU A 144 37.93 13.80 18.84
N GLY A 145 38.30 14.79 18.02
CA GLY A 145 37.51 15.21 16.86
C GLY A 145 37.36 14.09 15.82
N GLY A 146 38.45 13.38 15.50
CA GLY A 146 38.43 12.23 14.60
C GLY A 146 37.60 11.06 15.15
N ALA A 147 37.73 10.75 16.44
CA ALA A 147 36.92 9.74 17.11
C ALA A 147 35.42 10.11 17.10
N GLY A 148 35.09 11.37 17.39
CA GLY A 148 33.72 11.89 17.31
C GLY A 148 33.13 11.82 15.91
N TYR A 149 33.91 12.16 14.88
CA TYR A 149 33.49 12.05 13.49
C TYR A 149 33.26 10.59 13.06
N GLY A 150 34.15 9.67 13.45
CA GLY A 150 33.99 8.24 13.19
C GLY A 150 32.74 7.66 13.85
N LEU A 151 32.45 8.04 15.10
CA LEU A 151 31.23 7.66 15.81
C LEU A 151 29.97 8.21 15.12
N ASN A 152 30.02 9.46 14.64
CA ASN A 152 28.92 10.08 13.90
C ASN A 152 28.64 9.35 12.59
N LEU A 153 29.67 9.04 11.78
CA LEU A 153 29.51 8.27 10.55
C LEU A 153 28.92 6.88 10.80
N TRP A 154 29.37 6.20 11.86
CA TRP A 154 28.82 4.92 12.25
C TRP A 154 27.34 5.03 12.62
N PHE A 155 26.97 6.03 13.43
CA PHE A 155 25.58 6.29 13.82
C PHE A 155 24.69 6.59 12.60
N ILE A 156 25.14 7.46 11.68
CA ILE A 156 24.43 7.81 10.44
C ILE A 156 24.22 6.57 9.57
N SER A 157 25.24 5.72 9.40
CA SER A 157 25.13 4.50 8.59
C SER A 157 24.09 3.51 9.18
N ARG A 158 24.07 3.36 10.50
CA ARG A 158 23.12 2.52 11.22
C ARG A 158 21.71 3.09 11.18
N ALA A 159 21.58 4.41 11.33
CA ALA A 159 20.32 5.12 11.22
C ALA A 159 19.72 4.94 9.82
N ARG A 160 20.50 5.20 8.76
CA ARG A 160 20.06 5.03 7.36
C ARG A 160 19.55 3.61 7.09
N ARG A 161 20.27 2.58 7.54
CA ARG A 161 19.84 1.19 7.33
C ARG A 161 18.54 0.87 8.07
N ARG A 162 18.39 1.36 9.31
CA ARG A 162 17.12 1.25 10.03
C ARG A 162 15.99 1.96 9.30
N THR A 163 16.26 3.14 8.74
CA THR A 163 15.28 3.91 7.98
C THR A 163 14.75 3.13 6.78
N GLN A 164 15.67 2.59 5.97
CA GLN A 164 15.29 1.83 4.79
C GLN A 164 14.46 0.59 5.16
N MET A 165 14.82 -0.11 6.24
CA MET A 165 14.03 -1.26 6.72
C MET A 165 12.63 -0.88 7.18
N GLN A 166 12.45 0.29 7.80
CA GLN A 166 11.13 0.74 8.21
C GLN A 166 10.28 1.20 7.01
N LEU A 167 10.89 1.83 6.01
CA LEU A 167 10.20 2.15 4.76
C LEU A 167 9.66 0.88 4.08
N ILE A 168 10.48 -0.17 4.04
CA ILE A 168 10.05 -1.50 3.55
C ILE A 168 8.86 -2.03 4.34
N GLN A 169 8.90 -1.93 5.67
CA GLN A 169 7.79 -2.36 6.52
C GLN A 169 6.51 -1.56 6.22
N HIS A 170 6.62 -0.25 6.06
CA HIS A 170 5.48 0.60 5.71
C HIS A 170 4.89 0.26 4.33
N ASP A 171 5.74 0.08 3.32
CA ASP A 171 5.31 -0.31 1.98
C ASP A 171 4.69 -1.72 1.97
N TYR A 172 5.23 -2.64 2.78
CA TYR A 172 4.64 -3.96 3.00
C TYR A 172 3.25 -3.88 3.64
N ASP A 173 3.12 -3.13 4.74
CA ASP A 173 1.84 -2.98 5.46
C ASP A 173 0.78 -2.33 4.56
N ARG A 174 1.17 -1.32 3.76
CA ARG A 174 0.29 -0.69 2.76
C ARG A 174 -0.23 -1.71 1.75
N ASN A 175 0.65 -2.52 1.18
CA ASN A 175 0.25 -3.55 0.23
C ASN A 175 -0.57 -4.68 0.89
N LEU A 176 -0.33 -4.99 2.16
CA LEU A 176 -1.15 -5.94 2.93
C LEU A 176 -2.58 -5.40 3.15
N TYR A 177 -2.73 -4.14 3.52
CA TYR A 177 -4.04 -3.48 3.61
C TYR A 177 -4.75 -3.46 2.25
N TYR A 178 -4.01 -3.25 1.17
CA TYR A 178 -4.56 -3.31 -0.17
C TYR A 178 -5.04 -4.71 -0.55
N LYS A 179 -4.27 -5.76 -0.20
CA LYS A 179 -4.70 -7.15 -0.37
C LYS A 179 -6.01 -7.44 0.37
N GLN A 180 -6.09 -7.07 1.65
CA GLN A 180 -7.29 -7.24 2.45
C GLN A 180 -8.49 -6.48 1.87
N TYR A 181 -8.26 -5.29 1.32
CA TYR A 181 -9.27 -4.53 0.59
C TYR A 181 -9.81 -5.32 -0.61
N ILE A 182 -8.94 -5.85 -1.47
CA ILE A 182 -9.34 -6.65 -2.65
C ILE A 182 -10.10 -7.92 -2.23
N ASP A 183 -9.63 -8.63 -1.20
CA ASP A 183 -10.30 -9.84 -0.69
C ASP A 183 -11.73 -9.53 -0.20
N ARG A 184 -11.91 -8.42 0.53
CA ARG A 184 -13.23 -7.97 1.00
C ARG A 184 -14.14 -7.53 -0.15
N VAL A 185 -13.61 -6.82 -1.14
CA VAL A 185 -14.34 -6.45 -2.36
C VAL A 185 -14.81 -7.70 -3.09
N SER A 186 -13.93 -8.69 -3.26
CA SER A 186 -14.25 -9.98 -3.88
C SER A 186 -15.41 -10.68 -3.18
N ALA A 187 -15.40 -10.72 -1.84
CA ALA A 187 -16.48 -11.30 -1.05
C ALA A 187 -17.83 -10.56 -1.24
N VAL A 188 -17.82 -9.23 -1.31
CA VAL A 188 -19.05 -8.43 -1.58
C VAL A 188 -19.59 -8.72 -2.98
N LEU A 189 -18.72 -8.80 -4.00
CA LEU A 189 -19.13 -9.14 -5.37
C LEU A 189 -19.68 -10.57 -5.47
N MET A 190 -19.09 -11.54 -4.77
CA MET A 190 -19.64 -12.90 -4.67
C MET A 190 -21.03 -12.87 -4.04
N SER A 191 -21.20 -12.14 -2.94
CA SER A 191 -22.49 -12.02 -2.26
C SER A 191 -23.55 -11.41 -3.16
N LEU A 192 -23.21 -10.33 -3.88
CA LEU A 192 -24.11 -9.69 -4.84
C LEU A 192 -24.54 -10.66 -5.94
N TYR A 193 -23.61 -11.46 -6.47
CA TYR A 193 -23.95 -12.48 -7.47
C TYR A 193 -25.01 -13.47 -6.96
N TYR A 194 -24.79 -14.05 -5.78
CA TYR A 194 -25.75 -14.98 -5.18
C TYR A 194 -27.09 -14.32 -4.87
N GLU A 195 -27.09 -13.05 -4.48
CA GLU A 195 -28.31 -12.29 -4.27
C GLU A 195 -29.08 -12.06 -5.57
N LEU A 196 -28.39 -11.73 -6.67
CA LEU A 196 -28.99 -11.59 -7.99
C LEU A 196 -29.59 -12.90 -8.52
N ASP A 197 -28.94 -14.03 -8.27
CA ASP A 197 -29.48 -15.35 -8.61
C ASP A 197 -30.74 -15.67 -7.77
N ARG A 198 -30.72 -15.39 -6.46
CA ARG A 198 -31.92 -15.52 -5.60
C ARG A 198 -33.07 -14.64 -6.07
N ILE A 199 -32.81 -13.40 -6.44
CA ILE A 199 -33.82 -12.48 -7.00
C ILE A 199 -34.36 -13.05 -8.32
N HIS A 200 -33.49 -13.59 -9.18
CA HIS A 200 -33.91 -14.20 -10.44
C HIS A 200 -34.83 -15.41 -10.21
N ILE A 201 -34.46 -16.31 -9.30
CA ILE A 201 -35.28 -17.45 -8.89
C ILE A 201 -36.63 -16.97 -8.35
N SER A 202 -36.64 -15.93 -7.51
CA SER A 202 -37.88 -15.40 -6.94
C SER A 202 -38.83 -14.82 -7.98
N VAL A 203 -38.33 -14.23 -9.07
CA VAL A 203 -39.16 -13.52 -10.07
C VAL A 203 -39.53 -14.44 -11.24
N PHE A 204 -38.59 -15.27 -11.69
CA PHE A 204 -38.73 -16.11 -12.88
C PHE A 204 -38.90 -17.60 -12.58
N GLY A 205 -38.71 -18.02 -11.32
CA GLY A 205 -38.87 -19.41 -10.88
C GLY A 205 -37.71 -20.34 -11.26
N VAL A 206 -36.63 -19.80 -11.87
CA VAL A 206 -35.47 -20.56 -12.33
C VAL A 206 -34.17 -19.83 -11.97
N PRO A 207 -33.06 -20.55 -11.73
CA PRO A 207 -31.76 -19.92 -11.55
C PRO A 207 -31.33 -19.21 -12.81
N TYR A 208 -30.44 -18.24 -12.67
CA TYR A 208 -29.85 -17.58 -13.83
C TYR A 208 -29.05 -18.62 -14.63
N PRO A 209 -29.16 -18.66 -15.98
CA PRO A 209 -28.33 -19.54 -16.78
C PRO A 209 -26.86 -19.10 -16.65
N THR A 210 -26.11 -19.77 -15.78
CA THR A 210 -24.65 -19.64 -15.68
C THR A 210 -24.03 -20.12 -16.97
N GLY A 211 -23.38 -19.22 -17.72
CA GLY A 211 -22.43 -19.66 -18.76
C GLY A 211 -21.30 -20.45 -18.12
N GLU A 212 -20.55 -21.23 -18.92
CA GLU A 212 -19.49 -22.16 -18.47
C GLU A 212 -18.37 -21.56 -17.61
N LYS A 213 -18.32 -20.24 -17.42
CA LYS A 213 -17.33 -19.58 -16.54
C LYS A 213 -17.73 -19.73 -15.07
N ASN A 214 -16.84 -20.31 -14.26
CA ASN A 214 -17.00 -20.37 -12.82
C ASN A 214 -17.04 -18.95 -12.21
N LEU A 215 -17.91 -18.73 -11.21
CA LEU A 215 -18.07 -17.44 -10.52
C LEU A 215 -16.74 -16.83 -10.00
N PRO A 216 -15.82 -17.61 -9.40
CA PRO A 216 -14.51 -17.08 -9.00
C PRO A 216 -13.71 -16.49 -10.16
N ASP A 217 -13.77 -17.11 -11.34
CA ASP A 217 -13.04 -16.65 -12.53
C ASP A 217 -13.64 -15.34 -13.05
N LEU A 218 -14.97 -15.18 -13.00
CA LEU A 218 -15.63 -13.93 -13.36
C LEU A 218 -15.21 -12.77 -12.45
N ILE A 219 -15.10 -13.00 -11.15
CA ILE A 219 -14.69 -11.97 -10.19
C ILE A 219 -13.19 -11.71 -10.32
N ALA A 220 -12.38 -12.74 -10.54
CA ALA A 220 -10.96 -12.59 -10.84
C ALA A 220 -10.74 -11.77 -12.12
N ASP A 221 -11.55 -11.97 -13.16
CA ASP A 221 -11.55 -11.18 -14.39
C ASP A 221 -11.88 -9.70 -14.10
N ILE A 222 -12.91 -9.43 -13.28
CA ILE A 222 -13.30 -8.05 -12.89
C ILE A 222 -12.20 -7.35 -12.09
N LEU A 223 -11.55 -8.09 -11.19
CA LEU A 223 -10.47 -7.59 -10.33
C LEU A 223 -9.08 -7.79 -10.95
N SER A 224 -9.02 -8.17 -12.22
CA SER A 224 -7.74 -8.33 -12.93
C SER A 224 -7.08 -6.97 -13.08
N GLY A 225 -5.76 -6.93 -12.86
CA GLY A 225 -4.98 -5.68 -12.94
C GLY A 225 -4.98 -4.81 -11.68
N VAL A 226 -5.79 -5.12 -10.66
CA VAL A 226 -5.78 -4.41 -9.36
C VAL A 226 -5.24 -5.26 -8.21
N GLN A 227 -4.71 -6.46 -8.47
CA GLN A 227 -4.16 -7.31 -7.41
C GLN A 227 -2.72 -6.92 -7.07
N PRO A 228 -2.32 -6.99 -5.79
CA PRO A 228 -0.92 -6.77 -5.39
C PRO A 228 -0.03 -7.87 -5.94
N THR A 229 1.15 -7.50 -6.46
CA THR A 229 2.06 -8.41 -7.19
C THR A 229 3.15 -8.98 -6.29
N PHE A 230 2.85 -9.34 -5.05
CA PHE A 230 3.88 -9.85 -4.16
C PHE A 230 4.48 -11.18 -4.61
N CYS A 231 5.78 -11.36 -4.33
CA CYS A 231 6.37 -12.68 -4.41
C CYS A 231 5.71 -13.63 -3.40
N LYS A 232 5.59 -14.90 -3.78
CA LYS A 232 4.91 -15.94 -2.99
C LYS A 232 5.42 -16.06 -1.54
N PHE A 233 6.70 -15.77 -1.32
CA PHE A 233 7.38 -15.94 -0.03
C PHE A 233 7.58 -14.64 0.75
N VAL A 234 7.01 -13.51 0.31
CA VAL A 234 7.27 -12.19 0.92
C VAL A 234 6.96 -12.16 2.42
N HIS A 235 5.85 -12.78 2.83
CA HIS A 235 5.42 -12.79 4.23
C HIS A 235 6.40 -13.56 5.12
N GLU A 236 6.92 -14.69 4.62
CA GLU A 236 7.94 -15.46 5.33
C GLU A 236 9.27 -14.72 5.39
N HIS A 237 9.69 -14.11 4.28
CA HIS A 237 10.95 -13.37 4.21
C HIS A 237 10.96 -12.18 5.17
N ILE A 238 9.85 -11.46 5.30
CA ILE A 238 9.70 -10.37 6.28
C ILE A 238 9.76 -10.92 7.70
N ARG A 239 8.99 -11.99 7.99
CA ARG A 239 8.97 -12.60 9.33
C ARG A 239 10.35 -13.13 9.76
N ALA A 240 11.12 -13.67 8.82
CA ALA A 240 12.46 -14.20 9.05
C ALA A 240 13.57 -13.13 9.01
N GLY A 241 13.24 -11.85 8.74
CA GLY A 241 14.23 -10.77 8.63
C GLY A 241 15.19 -10.92 7.45
N LYS A 242 14.79 -11.65 6.39
CA LYS A 242 15.60 -11.91 5.19
C LYS A 242 15.48 -10.82 4.13
N VAL A 243 14.47 -9.96 4.22
CA VAL A 243 14.29 -8.83 3.29
C VAL A 243 15.30 -7.74 3.59
N THR A 244 16.00 -7.28 2.55
CA THR A 244 16.86 -6.10 2.60
C THR A 244 16.34 -5.03 1.63
N PRO A 245 16.78 -3.77 1.74
CA PRO A 245 16.38 -2.71 0.82
C PRO A 245 16.65 -3.03 -0.65
N GLU A 246 17.72 -3.78 -0.92
CA GLU A 246 18.11 -4.19 -2.27
C GLU A 246 17.20 -5.32 -2.81
N LEU A 247 16.69 -6.17 -1.92
CA LEU A 247 15.81 -7.29 -2.28
C LEU A 247 14.32 -6.92 -2.31
N TRP A 248 13.95 -5.81 -1.67
CA TRP A 248 12.55 -5.37 -1.58
C TRP A 248 11.87 -5.19 -2.94
N PRO A 249 12.46 -4.50 -3.94
CA PRO A 249 11.81 -4.34 -5.24
C PRO A 249 11.50 -5.68 -5.94
N THR A 250 12.36 -6.68 -5.75
CA THR A 250 12.13 -8.03 -6.28
C THR A 250 10.98 -8.72 -5.54
N CYS A 251 10.90 -8.54 -4.22
CA CYS A 251 9.81 -9.09 -3.41
C CYS A 251 8.46 -8.41 -3.68
N GLU A 252 8.46 -7.10 -3.92
CA GLU A 252 7.26 -6.30 -4.19
C GLU A 252 6.67 -6.55 -5.58
N THR A 253 7.53 -6.67 -6.60
CA THR A 253 7.09 -6.89 -7.99
C THR A 253 6.64 -8.31 -8.27
N GLY A 254 7.19 -9.31 -7.56
CA GLY A 254 6.79 -10.71 -7.68
C GLY A 254 6.98 -11.33 -9.08
N ALA A 255 7.60 -10.61 -10.01
CA ALA A 255 7.77 -11.03 -11.38
C ALA A 255 8.69 -12.25 -11.45
N LEU A 256 8.18 -13.38 -11.94
CA LEU A 256 8.93 -14.65 -11.99
C LEU A 256 10.30 -14.53 -12.67
N ALA A 257 10.44 -13.66 -13.68
CA ALA A 257 11.71 -13.41 -14.35
C ALA A 257 12.78 -12.83 -13.40
N VAL A 258 12.38 -11.99 -12.45
CA VAL A 258 13.28 -11.31 -11.51
C VAL A 258 13.46 -12.14 -10.24
N VAL A 259 12.35 -12.68 -9.73
CA VAL A 259 12.32 -13.41 -8.45
C VAL A 259 13.16 -14.70 -8.48
N LYS A 260 13.32 -15.34 -9.64
CA LYS A 260 14.24 -16.49 -9.82
C LYS A 260 15.69 -16.20 -9.47
N HIS A 261 16.11 -14.94 -9.53
CA HIS A 261 17.47 -14.50 -9.19
C HIS A 261 17.60 -14.12 -7.69
N CYS A 262 16.53 -14.25 -6.90
CA CYS A 262 16.58 -13.97 -5.48
C CYS A 262 17.39 -15.06 -4.75
N PRO A 263 18.38 -14.68 -3.91
CA PRO A 263 19.20 -15.64 -3.16
C PRO A 263 18.38 -16.61 -2.29
N TYR A 264 17.19 -16.18 -1.85
CA TYR A 264 16.30 -16.97 -0.99
C TYR A 264 15.19 -17.71 -1.76
N TRP A 265 15.19 -17.67 -3.10
CA TRP A 265 14.19 -18.36 -3.91
C TRP A 265 14.44 -19.87 -4.02
N ILE A 266 15.71 -20.26 -4.15
CA ILE A 266 16.14 -21.64 -4.46
C ILE A 266 16.11 -22.56 -3.25
N ASP A 267 16.24 -22.03 -2.03
CA ASP A 267 16.25 -22.81 -0.77
C ASP A 267 15.01 -23.70 -0.57
N ARG A 268 13.95 -23.59 -1.40
CA ARG A 268 12.70 -24.33 -1.20
C ARG A 268 11.99 -24.91 -2.44
N GLU A 269 12.40 -24.64 -3.67
CA GLU A 269 11.91 -25.44 -4.81
C GLU A 269 12.42 -26.89 -4.71
N SER A 270 13.52 -27.11 -4.00
CA SER A 270 14.12 -28.43 -3.70
C SER A 270 13.50 -29.17 -2.51
N ILE A 271 12.53 -28.59 -1.81
CA ILE A 271 11.83 -29.19 -0.64
C ILE A 271 10.38 -29.58 -1.00
N ARG A 272 10.04 -29.68 -2.29
CA ARG A 272 8.77 -30.24 -2.76
C ARG A 272 8.98 -31.44 -3.66
#